data_AF-A0A1I3GLH4-F1
#
_entry.id   AF-A0A1I3GLH4-F1
#
_cell.length_a   1.000
_cell.length_b   1.000
_cell.length_c   1.000
_cell.angle_alpha   90.00
_cell.angle_beta   90.00
_cell.angle_gamma   90.00
#
_symmetry.space_group_name_H-M   'P 1'
#
loop_
_entity.id
_entity.type
_entity.pdbx_description
1 polymer ?
#
loop_
_entity_poly.entity_id
_entity_poly.type
_entity_poly.pdbx_seq_one_letter_code
_entity_poly.pdbx_strand_id
1 'polypeptide(L)'
;MGRLLERRDDGKAELERYIHHLIFPMGNDSQKVNYEDHNLWLLDERLVFSEYIASDRKISAKKDALGEPDLIVFDQKASFRNGDNDFSNPLTIFEFKRPKRKDYSEADDPILQLGKYLKDIRAGKYEMPNGTEPIKINEYTPVYGYVIADLTERMREFADKHQLTISADNDSYFGFHRGYDMYIEVISFRKLLRDAILRNKIFFKKLLLE
;
A
#
# COMPACT_ATOMS: atom_id res chain seq x y z
N MET A 1 7.55 -11.78 -11.14
CA MET A 1 7.15 -10.45 -11.64
C MET A 1 7.31 -10.24 -13.15
N GLY A 2 8.40 -10.68 -13.82
CA GLY A 2 8.50 -10.55 -15.29
C GLY A 2 7.34 -11.20 -16.08
N ARG A 3 6.92 -12.41 -15.66
CA ARG A 3 5.76 -13.13 -16.26
C ARG A 3 4.39 -12.51 -15.98
N LEU A 4 4.27 -11.58 -15.03
CA LEU A 4 3.04 -10.84 -14.72
C LEU A 4 2.76 -9.72 -15.75
N LEU A 5 3.81 -9.24 -16.41
CA LEU A 5 3.72 -8.29 -17.50
C LEU A 5 3.41 -8.97 -18.84
N GLU A 6 3.45 -10.30 -18.89
CA GLU A 6 3.06 -11.09 -20.08
C GLU A 6 1.53 -11.22 -20.12
N ARG A 7 0.95 -11.10 -21.33
CA ARG A 7 -0.50 -11.12 -21.52
C ARG A 7 -1.02 -12.54 -21.27
N ARG A 8 -1.92 -12.71 -20.30
CA ARG A 8 -2.72 -13.92 -20.11
C ARG A 8 -4.19 -13.52 -20.20
N ASP A 9 -4.94 -14.19 -21.07
CA ASP A 9 -6.30 -13.84 -21.48
C ASP A 9 -7.40 -14.37 -20.52
N ASP A 10 -6.98 -14.99 -19.43
CA ASP A 10 -7.79 -15.77 -18.49
C ASP A 10 -7.88 -15.09 -17.11
N GLY A 11 -8.77 -14.10 -17.00
CA GLY A 11 -9.32 -13.63 -15.73
C GLY A 11 -8.82 -12.26 -15.25
N LYS A 12 -9.67 -11.23 -15.37
CA LYS A 12 -9.39 -9.88 -14.84
C LYS A 12 -9.16 -9.92 -13.31
N ALA A 13 -10.07 -10.51 -12.53
CA ALA A 13 -9.97 -10.52 -11.06
C ALA A 13 -8.79 -11.36 -10.51
N GLU A 14 -8.41 -12.42 -11.23
CA GLU A 14 -7.31 -13.31 -10.82
C GLU A 14 -5.95 -12.61 -10.82
N LEU A 15 -5.72 -11.66 -11.73
CA LEU A 15 -4.44 -10.94 -11.83
C LEU A 15 -4.23 -9.96 -10.67
N GLU A 16 -5.29 -9.27 -10.25
CA GLU A 16 -5.25 -8.35 -9.10
C GLU A 16 -4.97 -9.13 -7.82
N ARG A 17 -5.77 -10.19 -7.59
CA ARG A 17 -5.60 -11.15 -6.50
C ARG A 17 -4.19 -11.73 -6.44
N TYR A 18 -3.64 -12.14 -7.59
CA TYR A 18 -2.31 -12.74 -7.64
C TYR A 18 -1.18 -11.74 -7.32
N ILE A 19 -1.29 -10.49 -7.77
CA ILE A 19 -0.30 -9.45 -7.42
C ILE A 19 -0.37 -9.08 -5.96
N HIS A 20 -1.60 -8.93 -5.47
CA HIS A 20 -1.83 -8.66 -4.08
C HIS A 20 -1.21 -9.78 -3.23
N HIS A 21 -1.53 -11.04 -3.52
CA HIS A 21 -0.96 -12.21 -2.85
C HIS A 21 0.58 -12.32 -3.00
N LEU A 22 1.13 -11.88 -4.14
CA LEU A 22 2.59 -11.81 -4.33
C LEU A 22 3.23 -10.82 -3.34
N ILE A 23 2.58 -9.68 -3.09
CA ILE A 23 3.09 -8.64 -2.20
C ILE A 23 2.80 -9.01 -0.74
N PHE A 24 1.57 -9.41 -0.42
CA PHE A 24 1.15 -9.89 0.89
C PHE A 24 -0.10 -10.80 0.76
N PRO A 25 -0.19 -11.93 1.49
CA PRO A 25 -1.35 -12.82 1.41
C PRO A 25 -2.66 -12.13 1.82
N MET A 26 -3.63 -12.10 0.90
CA MET A 26 -4.95 -11.51 1.14
C MET A 26 -5.68 -12.19 2.30
N GLY A 27 -6.51 -11.45 3.05
CA GLY A 27 -7.29 -11.97 4.17
C GLY A 27 -6.46 -12.38 5.39
N ASN A 28 -5.17 -12.03 5.40
CA ASN A 28 -4.24 -12.35 6.47
C ASN A 28 -3.63 -11.08 7.08
N ASP A 29 -2.85 -11.29 8.14
CA ASP A 29 -2.10 -10.23 8.80
C ASP A 29 -0.73 -10.73 9.27
N SER A 30 0.12 -9.80 9.73
CA SER A 30 1.48 -10.10 10.20
C SER A 30 1.53 -11.02 11.44
N GLN A 31 0.41 -11.31 12.12
CA GLN A 31 0.38 -12.33 13.18
C GLN A 31 0.27 -13.76 12.63
N LYS A 32 -0.15 -13.91 11.37
CA LYS A 32 -0.40 -15.20 10.70
C LYS A 32 0.51 -15.45 9.51
N VAL A 33 1.13 -14.41 8.95
CA VAL A 33 2.01 -14.46 7.78
C VAL A 33 3.45 -14.33 8.27
N ASN A 34 4.29 -15.32 7.97
CA ASN A 34 5.71 -15.22 8.27
C ASN A 34 6.41 -14.30 7.27
N TYR A 35 7.61 -13.83 7.63
CA TYR A 35 8.44 -12.99 6.76
C TYR A 35 8.65 -13.60 5.35
N GLU A 36 8.87 -14.91 5.28
CA GLU A 36 9.09 -15.64 4.02
C GLU A 36 7.82 -15.74 3.14
N ASP A 37 6.65 -15.46 3.71
CA ASP A 37 5.34 -15.62 3.06
C ASP A 37 4.83 -14.31 2.42
N HIS A 38 5.62 -13.22 2.46
CA HIS A 38 5.28 -11.94 1.85
C HIS A 38 6.48 -11.22 1.20
N ASN A 39 6.23 -10.31 0.26
CA ASN A 39 7.28 -9.56 -0.45
C ASN A 39 7.18 -8.04 -0.23
N LEU A 40 6.85 -7.60 0.99
CA LEU A 40 6.71 -6.18 1.34
C LEU A 40 7.96 -5.35 1.08
N TRP A 41 9.15 -5.97 1.08
CA TRP A 41 10.41 -5.36 0.67
C TRP A 41 10.38 -4.81 -0.77
N LEU A 42 9.47 -5.30 -1.62
CA LEU A 42 9.22 -4.73 -2.95
C LEU A 42 8.70 -3.29 -2.86
N LEU A 43 7.85 -3.01 -1.87
CA LEU A 43 7.25 -1.69 -1.62
C LEU A 43 8.28 -0.75 -0.99
N ASP A 44 8.83 -1.15 0.16
CA ASP A 44 9.83 -0.40 0.90
C ASP A 44 10.52 -1.35 1.90
N GLU A 45 11.85 -1.28 1.99
CA GLU A 45 12.67 -2.12 2.87
C GLU A 45 12.37 -1.90 4.36
N ARG A 46 11.85 -0.72 4.73
CA ARG A 46 11.45 -0.40 6.10
C ARG A 46 10.16 -1.13 6.50
N LEU A 47 9.31 -1.49 5.54
CA LEU A 47 8.03 -2.15 5.84
C LEU A 47 8.23 -3.56 6.40
N VAL A 48 9.38 -4.18 6.15
CA VAL A 48 9.80 -5.46 6.75
C VAL A 48 9.84 -5.40 8.28
N PHE A 49 10.07 -4.22 8.84
CA PHE A 49 10.14 -4.02 10.29
C PHE A 49 8.82 -3.52 10.88
N SER A 50 7.75 -3.46 10.09
CA SER A 50 6.45 -3.01 10.59
C SER A 50 5.83 -4.09 11.46
N GLU A 51 5.45 -3.74 12.69
CA GLU A 51 4.86 -4.73 13.60
C GLU A 51 3.46 -5.17 13.17
N TYR A 52 2.67 -4.31 12.52
CA TYR A 52 1.35 -4.70 12.05
C TYR A 52 1.05 -4.38 10.59
N ILE A 53 0.63 -5.43 9.89
CA ILE A 53 0.29 -5.42 8.48
C ILE A 53 -0.99 -6.22 8.32
N ALA A 54 -2.00 -5.61 7.72
CA ALA A 54 -3.31 -6.22 7.54
C ALA A 54 -3.73 -6.12 6.08
N SER A 55 -4.17 -7.23 5.51
CA SER A 55 -4.61 -7.30 4.13
C SER A 55 -6.02 -7.86 4.04
N ASP A 56 -6.95 -7.09 3.46
CA ASP A 56 -8.32 -7.55 3.12
C ASP A 56 -8.99 -8.40 4.22
N ARG A 57 -8.78 -7.99 5.49
CA ARG A 57 -9.51 -8.52 6.64
C ARG A 57 -10.57 -7.52 7.03
N LYS A 58 -11.71 -8.06 7.47
CA LYS A 58 -12.67 -7.38 8.35
C LYS A 58 -11.96 -7.00 9.65
N ILE A 59 -11.21 -5.91 9.60
CA ILE A 59 -10.72 -5.15 10.75
C ILE A 59 -11.86 -4.28 11.29
N SER A 60 -12.98 -4.21 10.55
CA SER A 60 -14.19 -3.54 10.99
C SER A 60 -15.08 -4.44 11.85
N ALA A 61 -15.49 -3.92 13.01
CA ALA A 61 -16.47 -4.55 13.88
C ALA A 61 -17.91 -4.56 13.30
N LYS A 62 -18.15 -3.90 12.15
CA LYS A 62 -19.48 -3.73 11.53
C LYS A 62 -19.50 -4.30 10.11
N LYS A 63 -20.55 -5.06 9.78
CA LYS A 63 -20.78 -5.68 8.47
C LYS A 63 -20.86 -4.71 7.27
N ASP A 64 -20.99 -3.41 7.51
CA ASP A 64 -21.31 -2.39 6.49
C ASP A 64 -20.16 -1.42 6.17
N ALA A 65 -18.90 -1.74 6.53
CA ALA A 65 -17.76 -0.93 6.12
C ALA A 65 -17.54 -1.02 4.60
N LEU A 66 -17.52 0.14 3.94
CA LEU A 66 -17.36 0.30 2.49
C LEU A 66 -15.95 -0.11 2.05
N GLY A 67 -15.80 -1.35 1.55
CA GLY A 67 -14.55 -1.84 0.95
C GLY A 67 -13.41 -1.93 1.96
N GLU A 68 -12.60 -2.98 1.87
CA GLU A 68 -11.43 -3.14 2.72
C GLU A 68 -10.20 -2.63 1.97
N PRO A 69 -9.29 -1.90 2.64
CA PRO A 69 -8.03 -1.54 2.03
C PRO A 69 -7.23 -2.79 1.74
N ASP A 70 -6.56 -2.80 0.59
CA ASP A 70 -5.81 -3.96 0.17
C ASP A 70 -4.68 -4.29 1.16
N LEU A 71 -3.98 -3.27 1.66
CA LEU A 71 -2.98 -3.44 2.69
C LEU A 71 -2.87 -2.18 3.55
N ILE A 72 -3.01 -2.33 4.86
CA ILE A 72 -2.65 -1.29 5.84
C ILE A 72 -1.42 -1.73 6.60
N VAL A 73 -0.47 -0.83 6.76
CA VAL A 73 0.73 -1.01 7.56
C VAL A 73 0.80 0.07 8.64
N PHE A 74 0.98 -0.37 9.88
CA PHE A 74 1.28 0.50 11.00
C PHE A 74 2.77 0.38 11.29
N ASP A 75 3.51 1.44 10.94
CA ASP A 75 4.96 1.47 11.15
C ASP A 75 5.24 1.72 12.63
N GLN A 76 5.32 0.64 13.38
CA GLN A 76 5.87 0.63 14.73
C GLN A 76 7.35 0.31 14.59
N LYS A 77 8.21 1.32 14.70
CA LYS A 77 9.66 1.09 14.72
C LYS A 77 10.04 0.38 16.02
N ALA A 78 9.98 -0.94 16.00
CA ALA A 78 10.38 -1.83 17.11
C ALA A 78 11.81 -1.53 17.60
N SER A 79 12.67 -0.96 16.74
CA SER A 79 14.04 -0.59 17.10
C SER A 79 14.12 0.56 18.12
N PHE A 80 13.04 1.31 18.36
CA PHE A 80 13.05 2.50 19.23
C PHE A 80 11.86 2.62 20.20
N ARG A 81 10.77 1.86 20.02
CA ARG A 81 9.55 1.96 20.84
C ARG A 81 8.94 0.57 21.03
N ASN A 82 8.49 0.25 22.24
CA ASN A 82 8.06 -1.08 22.69
C ASN A 82 6.72 -1.57 22.07
N GLY A 83 6.46 -1.37 20.78
CA GLY A 83 5.25 -1.90 20.12
C GLY A 83 3.92 -1.33 20.63
N ASP A 84 3.94 -0.16 21.30
CA ASP A 84 2.73 0.45 21.86
C ASP A 84 1.90 1.11 20.74
N ASN A 85 0.57 0.89 20.77
CA ASN A 85 -0.40 1.63 19.96
C ASN A 85 -0.42 3.10 20.40
N ASP A 86 0.36 3.94 19.72
CA ASP A 86 0.57 5.35 20.05
C ASP A 86 0.30 6.27 18.84
N PHE A 87 -0.24 7.46 19.10
CA PHE A 87 -0.60 8.43 18.06
C PHE A 87 0.57 8.91 17.20
N SER A 88 1.80 8.76 17.67
CA SER A 88 2.99 9.16 16.93
C SER A 88 3.54 8.09 15.98
N ASN A 89 2.90 6.91 15.91
CA ASN A 89 3.23 5.88 14.94
C ASN A 89 2.66 6.24 13.56
N PRO A 90 3.47 6.30 12.49
CA PRO A 90 2.97 6.57 11.16
C PRO A 90 2.01 5.49 10.65
N LEU A 91 0.98 5.93 9.94
CA LEU A 91 0.08 5.06 9.20
C LEU A 91 0.47 5.03 7.72
N THR A 92 0.62 3.83 7.17
CA THR A 92 0.80 3.63 5.73
C THR A 92 -0.34 2.81 5.15
N ILE A 93 -0.98 3.28 4.09
CA ILE A 93 -2.10 2.61 3.40
C ILE A 93 -1.68 2.33 1.96
N PHE A 94 -1.88 1.11 1.49
CA PHE A 94 -1.65 0.74 0.10
C PHE A 94 -2.97 0.37 -0.59
N GLU A 95 -3.08 0.78 -1.84
CA GLU A 95 -4.12 0.37 -2.79
C GLU A 95 -3.43 -0.18 -4.04
N PHE A 96 -3.75 -1.41 -4.43
CA PHE A 96 -3.25 -2.05 -5.62
C PHE A 96 -4.32 -2.02 -6.71
N LYS A 97 -3.92 -1.69 -7.93
CA LYS A 97 -4.79 -1.88 -9.09
C LYS A 97 -4.23 -2.95 -10.00
N ARG A 98 -5.11 -3.71 -10.64
CA ARG A 98 -4.72 -4.64 -11.69
C ARG A 98 -3.85 -3.99 -12.79
N PRO A 99 -2.72 -4.60 -13.19
CA PRO A 99 -1.93 -4.16 -14.31
C PRO A 99 -2.74 -4.12 -15.60
N LYS A 100 -2.40 -3.17 -16.46
CA LYS A 100 -3.01 -2.93 -17.77
C LYS A 100 -4.52 -2.67 -17.69
N ARG A 101 -5.08 -2.43 -16.50
CA ARG A 101 -6.45 -1.95 -16.34
C ARG A 101 -6.52 -0.56 -16.97
N LYS A 102 -7.55 -0.33 -17.78
CA LYS A 102 -7.80 0.95 -18.48
C LYS A 102 -9.24 1.43 -18.29
N ASP A 103 -10.14 0.50 -17.95
CA ASP A 103 -11.55 0.67 -17.66
C ASP A 103 -11.75 1.16 -16.21
N TYR A 104 -11.27 2.37 -15.90
CA TYR A 104 -11.53 3.04 -14.62
C TYR A 104 -12.68 4.04 -14.73
N SER A 105 -13.67 3.90 -13.86
CA SER A 105 -14.69 4.93 -13.60
C SER A 105 -14.20 5.90 -12.51
N GLU A 106 -14.90 7.03 -12.31
CA GLU A 106 -14.61 7.94 -11.16
C GLU A 106 -14.71 7.24 -9.80
N ALA A 107 -15.54 6.19 -9.68
CA ALA A 107 -15.66 5.44 -8.43
C ALA A 107 -14.42 4.55 -8.16
N ASP A 108 -13.62 4.27 -9.19
CA ASP A 108 -12.40 3.48 -9.11
C ASP A 108 -11.14 4.32 -8.85
N ASP A 109 -11.30 5.62 -8.56
CA ASP A 109 -10.20 6.53 -8.24
C ASP A 109 -9.48 6.05 -6.96
N PRO A 110 -8.24 5.53 -7.07
CA PRO A 110 -7.54 4.95 -5.94
C PRO A 110 -7.16 5.99 -4.88
N ILE A 111 -6.99 7.26 -5.27
CA ILE A 111 -6.63 8.33 -4.33
C ILE A 111 -7.84 8.65 -3.44
N LEU A 112 -9.05 8.66 -4.02
CA LEU A 112 -10.28 8.77 -3.24
C LEU A 112 -10.49 7.57 -2.32
N GLN A 113 -10.13 6.35 -2.75
CA GLN A 113 -10.22 5.15 -1.90
C GLN A 113 -9.30 5.24 -0.69
N LEU A 114 -8.03 5.62 -0.88
CA LEU A 114 -7.09 5.87 0.23
C LEU A 114 -7.66 6.86 1.25
N GLY A 115 -8.24 7.96 0.75
CA GLY A 115 -8.90 8.96 1.61
C GLY A 115 -10.10 8.43 2.39
N LYS A 116 -10.91 7.55 1.79
CA LYS A 116 -12.04 6.89 2.48
C LYS A 116 -11.54 5.98 3.61
N TYR A 117 -10.52 5.16 3.36
CA TYR A 117 -9.95 4.29 4.39
C TYR A 117 -9.39 5.11 5.54
N LEU A 118 -8.60 6.16 5.27
CA LEU A 118 -8.08 7.04 6.32
C LEU A 118 -9.19 7.64 7.18
N LYS A 119 -10.31 8.06 6.55
CA LYS A 119 -11.47 8.59 7.26
C LYS A 119 -12.09 7.56 8.20
N ASP A 120 -12.22 6.32 7.74
CA ASP A 120 -12.81 5.24 8.52
C ASP A 120 -11.88 4.78 9.66
N ILE A 121 -10.56 4.76 9.44
CA ILE A 121 -9.56 4.51 10.49
C ILE A 121 -9.62 5.62 11.55
N ARG A 122 -9.62 6.89 11.15
CA ARG A 122 -9.75 8.04 12.08
C ARG A 122 -11.08 8.04 12.85
N ALA A 123 -12.13 7.44 12.27
CA ALA A 123 -13.42 7.25 12.94
C ALA A 123 -13.42 6.05 13.93
N GLY A 124 -12.29 5.39 14.13
CA GLY A 124 -12.16 4.24 15.04
C GLY A 124 -12.89 2.99 14.54
N LYS A 125 -13.16 2.87 13.23
CA LYS A 125 -13.82 1.68 12.68
C LYS A 125 -12.89 0.47 12.57
N TYR A 126 -11.58 0.66 12.76
CA TYR A 126 -10.56 -0.37 12.64
C TYR A 126 -9.93 -0.64 14.01
N GLU A 127 -9.90 -1.90 14.41
CA GLU A 127 -9.32 -2.35 15.68
C GLU A 127 -7.89 -2.89 15.51
N MET A 128 -7.15 -2.88 16.62
CA MET A 128 -5.91 -3.63 16.77
C MET A 128 -6.18 -5.12 16.54
N PRO A 129 -5.16 -5.91 16.15
CA PRO A 129 -5.37 -7.26 15.61
C PRO A 129 -5.89 -8.26 16.66
N ASN A 130 -5.53 -8.00 17.91
CA ASN A 130 -6.00 -8.70 19.11
C ASN A 130 -7.42 -8.29 19.53
N GLY A 131 -8.04 -7.34 18.83
CA GLY A 131 -9.37 -6.80 19.11
C GLY A 131 -9.46 -6.02 20.42
N THR A 132 -8.34 -5.60 21.01
CA THR A 132 -8.38 -5.00 22.36
C THR A 132 -8.78 -3.53 22.34
N GLU A 133 -8.39 -2.78 21.31
CA GLU A 133 -8.74 -1.37 21.18
C GLU A 133 -8.72 -0.92 19.71
N PRO A 134 -9.39 0.19 19.35
CA PRO A 134 -9.21 0.84 18.06
C PRO A 134 -7.76 1.23 17.79
N ILE A 135 -7.41 1.31 16.52
CA ILE A 135 -6.14 1.90 16.08
C ILE A 135 -6.09 3.37 16.51
N LYS A 136 -5.04 3.76 17.26
CA LYS A 136 -4.87 5.13 17.75
C LYS A 136 -4.23 6.00 16.68
N ILE A 137 -5.07 6.77 16.00
CA ILE A 137 -4.66 7.79 15.03
C ILE A 137 -5.37 9.10 15.35
N ASN A 138 -4.70 10.23 15.12
CA ASN A 138 -5.31 11.55 15.19
C ASN A 138 -4.96 12.39 13.95
N GLU A 139 -5.33 13.68 13.97
CA GLU A 139 -5.07 14.61 12.87
C GLU A 139 -3.58 14.94 12.65
N TYR A 140 -2.75 14.71 13.67
CA TYR A 140 -1.30 14.98 13.65
C TYR A 140 -0.46 13.75 13.32
N THR A 141 -1.07 12.55 13.33
CA THR A 141 -0.37 11.31 12.98
C THR A 141 0.08 11.38 11.52
N PRO A 142 1.37 11.15 11.22
CA PRO A 142 1.84 11.10 9.84
C PRO A 142 1.16 9.98 9.06
N VAL A 143 0.64 10.29 7.87
CA VAL A 143 -0.03 9.30 6.99
C VAL A 143 0.62 9.28 5.61
N TYR A 144 0.88 8.07 5.12
CA TYR A 144 1.40 7.79 3.80
C TYR A 144 0.42 6.89 3.04
N GLY A 145 0.11 7.26 1.80
CA GLY A 145 -0.76 6.52 0.91
C GLY A 145 0.00 6.12 -0.35
N TYR A 146 -0.01 4.84 -0.69
CA TYR A 146 0.66 4.33 -1.87
C TYR A 146 -0.35 3.66 -2.79
N VAL A 147 -0.36 4.08 -4.05
CA VAL A 147 -1.13 3.43 -5.11
C VAL A 147 -0.17 2.70 -6.02
N ILE A 148 -0.31 1.38 -6.17
CA ILE A 148 0.48 0.60 -7.11
C ILE A 148 -0.38 0.28 -8.33
N ALA A 149 -0.12 0.97 -9.44
CA ALA A 149 -0.93 0.88 -10.64
C ALA A 149 -0.16 1.30 -11.89
N ASP A 150 -0.53 0.76 -13.06
CA ASP A 150 0.00 1.29 -14.32
C ASP A 150 -0.47 2.73 -14.57
N LEU A 151 0.44 3.61 -14.98
CA LEU A 151 0.17 5.02 -15.28
C LEU A 151 -0.50 5.20 -16.66
N THR A 152 -1.69 4.62 -16.80
CA THR A 152 -2.59 4.88 -17.92
C THR A 152 -3.03 6.34 -17.97
N GLU A 153 -3.54 6.80 -19.11
CA GLU A 153 -4.08 8.16 -19.26
C GLU A 153 -5.08 8.49 -18.14
N ARG A 154 -5.99 7.56 -17.84
CA ARG A 154 -6.98 7.71 -16.78
C ARG A 154 -6.38 7.80 -15.37
N MET A 155 -5.32 7.03 -15.09
CA MET A 155 -4.61 7.12 -13.81
C MET A 155 -3.88 8.47 -13.65
N ARG A 156 -3.33 8.99 -14.76
CA ARG A 156 -2.67 10.31 -14.80
C ARG A 156 -3.69 11.42 -14.56
N GLU A 157 -4.86 11.35 -15.18
CA GLU A 157 -5.97 12.26 -14.90
C GLU A 157 -6.35 12.29 -13.42
N PHE A 158 -6.46 11.14 -12.75
CA PHE A 158 -6.72 11.10 -11.31
C PHE A 158 -5.60 11.76 -10.51
N ALA A 159 -4.34 11.45 -10.82
CA ALA A 159 -3.19 12.05 -10.14
C ALA A 159 -3.15 13.59 -10.31
N ASP A 160 -3.41 14.08 -11.53
CA ASP A 160 -3.45 15.50 -11.85
C ASP A 160 -4.64 16.21 -11.16
N LYS A 161 -5.82 15.59 -11.15
CA LYS A 161 -7.01 16.07 -10.41
C LYS A 161 -6.72 16.25 -8.92
N HIS A 162 -5.91 15.35 -8.36
CA HIS A 162 -5.45 15.39 -6.97
C HIS A 162 -4.18 16.25 -6.75
N GLN A 163 -3.74 16.99 -7.77
CA GLN A 163 -2.59 17.92 -7.73
C GLN A 163 -1.28 17.24 -7.32
N LEU A 164 -1.12 15.96 -7.68
CA LEU A 164 0.15 15.26 -7.49
C LEU A 164 1.16 15.71 -8.56
N THR A 165 2.44 15.66 -8.21
CA THR A 165 3.54 16.02 -9.08
C THR A 165 4.11 14.77 -9.75
N ILE A 166 4.30 14.83 -11.06
CA ILE A 166 4.90 13.75 -11.83
C ILE A 166 6.40 13.63 -11.55
N SER A 167 6.92 12.41 -11.49
CA SER A 167 8.36 12.15 -11.36
C SER A 167 9.12 12.44 -12.66
N ALA A 168 10.42 12.72 -12.54
CA ALA A 168 11.28 12.99 -13.69
C ALA A 168 11.40 11.80 -14.66
N ASP A 169 11.25 10.56 -14.17
CA ASP A 169 11.23 9.34 -14.98
C ASP A 169 9.85 9.05 -15.59
N ASN A 170 8.84 9.88 -15.30
CA ASN A 170 7.45 9.76 -15.78
C ASN A 170 6.76 8.44 -15.39
N ASP A 171 7.30 7.75 -14.38
CA ASP A 171 6.89 6.42 -13.94
C ASP A 171 6.29 6.42 -12.51
N SER A 172 6.18 7.59 -11.86
CA SER A 172 5.35 7.82 -10.67
C SER A 172 4.76 9.24 -10.58
N TYR A 173 3.80 9.41 -9.68
CA TYR A 173 3.31 10.70 -9.19
C TYR A 173 3.44 10.74 -7.67
N PHE A 174 3.69 11.92 -7.10
CA PHE A 174 3.81 12.07 -5.65
C PHE A 174 3.37 13.46 -5.18
N GLY A 175 2.97 13.57 -3.92
CA GLY A 175 2.64 14.88 -3.34
C GLY A 175 1.94 14.78 -1.99
N PHE A 176 1.89 15.89 -1.27
CA PHE A 176 1.12 15.98 -0.03
C PHE A 176 -0.31 16.43 -0.32
N HIS A 177 -1.29 15.54 -0.10
CA HIS A 177 -2.69 15.82 -0.33
C HIS A 177 -3.31 16.52 0.88
N ARG A 178 -3.36 17.86 0.82
CA ARG A 178 -3.88 18.71 1.92
C ARG A 178 -5.31 18.38 2.35
N GLY A 179 -6.16 17.88 1.46
CA GLY A 179 -7.54 17.52 1.82
C GLY A 179 -7.66 16.27 2.70
N TYR A 180 -6.61 15.45 2.79
CA TYR A 180 -6.58 14.23 3.60
C TYR A 180 -5.51 14.27 4.69
N ASP A 181 -4.61 15.25 4.66
CA ASP A 181 -3.39 15.32 5.47
C ASP A 181 -2.57 14.03 5.35
N MET A 182 -2.26 13.68 4.09
CA MET A 182 -1.60 12.43 3.72
C MET A 182 -0.60 12.69 2.59
N TYR A 183 0.63 12.18 2.74
CA TYR A 183 1.54 12.06 1.61
C TYR A 183 1.07 10.92 0.70
N ILE A 184 0.98 11.15 -0.60
CA ILE A 184 0.50 10.15 -1.57
C ILE A 184 1.55 9.94 -2.65
N GLU A 185 1.77 8.68 -3.02
CA GLU A 185 2.58 8.30 -4.17
C GLU A 185 1.86 7.25 -5.03
N VAL A 186 1.75 7.51 -6.33
CA VAL A 186 1.25 6.57 -7.34
C VAL A 186 2.45 6.00 -8.09
N ILE A 187 2.72 4.71 -7.96
CA ILE A 187 3.93 4.04 -8.46
C ILE A 187 3.54 3.03 -9.53
N SER A 188 4.16 3.12 -10.71
CA SER A 188 3.99 2.08 -11.73
C SER A 188 4.60 0.74 -11.31
N PHE A 189 3.98 -0.37 -11.72
CA PHE A 189 4.54 -1.71 -11.51
C PHE A 189 5.97 -1.84 -12.02
N ARG A 190 6.24 -1.19 -13.17
CA ARG A 190 7.58 -1.17 -13.77
C ARG A 190 8.60 -0.48 -12.85
N LYS A 191 8.25 0.68 -12.28
CA LYS A 191 9.10 1.40 -11.36
C LYS A 191 9.31 0.64 -10.06
N LEU A 192 8.23 0.12 -9.49
CA LEU A 192 8.29 -0.69 -8.27
C LEU A 192 9.33 -1.82 -8.41
N LEU A 193 9.22 -2.60 -9.50
CA LEU A 193 10.16 -3.69 -9.77
C LEU A 193 11.59 -3.19 -10.03
N ARG A 194 11.75 -2.14 -10.84
CA ARG A 194 13.06 -1.55 -11.15
C ARG A 194 13.76 -1.09 -9.88
N ASP A 195 13.06 -0.35 -9.03
CA ASP A 195 13.62 0.24 -7.82
C ASP A 195 13.95 -0.86 -6.80
N ALA A 196 13.12 -1.90 -6.68
CA ALA A 196 13.41 -3.08 -5.87
C ALA A 196 14.66 -3.84 -6.34
N ILE A 197 14.85 -4.03 -7.66
CA ILE A 197 16.06 -4.64 -8.22
C ILE A 197 17.30 -3.79 -7.92
N LEU A 198 17.21 -2.47 -8.15
CA LEU A 198 18.33 -1.56 -7.93
C LEU A 198 18.79 -1.53 -6.46
N ARG A 199 17.85 -1.51 -5.51
CA ARG A 199 18.14 -1.56 -4.06
C ARG A 199 18.96 -2.80 -3.70
N ASN A 200 18.53 -3.98 -4.16
CA ASN A 200 19.21 -5.24 -3.86
C ASN A 200 20.55 -5.40 -4.59
N LYS A 201 20.66 -4.91 -5.82
CA LYS A 201 21.90 -5.02 -6.60
C LYS A 201 23.08 -4.30 -5.93
N ILE A 202 22.82 -3.16 -5.29
CA ILE A 202 23.86 -2.42 -4.54
C ILE A 202 24.35 -3.24 -3.33
N PHE A 203 23.45 -3.96 -2.66
CA PHE A 203 23.79 -4.81 -1.52
C PHE A 203 24.70 -5.97 -1.95
N PHE A 204 24.33 -6.73 -2.99
CA PHE A 204 25.16 -7.83 -3.50
C PHE A 204 26.52 -7.37 -4.01
N LYS A 205 26.58 -6.22 -4.70
CA LYS A 205 27.84 -5.61 -5.14
C LYS A 205 28.76 -5.26 -3.97
N LYS A 206 28.22 -4.76 -2.86
CA LYS A 206 29.00 -4.45 -1.65
C LYS A 206 29.48 -5.70 -0.91
N LEU A 207 28.74 -6.80 -1.00
CA LEU A 207 29.11 -8.09 -0.43
C LEU A 207 30.01 -8.95 -1.34
N LEU A 208 30.40 -8.44 -2.51
CA LEU A 208 31.21 -9.16 -3.50
C LEU A 208 30.56 -10.47 -3.98
N LEU A 209 29.23 -10.51 -4.00
CA LEU A 209 28.45 -11.66 -4.47
C LEU A 209 28.03 -11.50 -5.94
N GLU A 210 28.12 -10.29 -6.49
CA GLU A 210 27.94 -9.91 -7.91
C GLU A 210 28.85 -8.74 -8.32
#